data_AF-A0A1T5M4X3-F1
#
_entry.id   AF-A0A1T5M4X3-F1
#
_cell.length_a   1.000
_cell.length_b   1.000
_cell.length_c   1.000
_cell.angle_alpha   90.00
_cell.angle_beta   90.00
_cell.angle_gamma   90.00
#
_symmetry.space_group_name_H-M   'P 1'
#
loop_
_entity.id
_entity.type
_entity.pdbx_description
1 polymer ?
#
loop_
_entity_poly.entity_id
_entity_poly.type
_entity_poly.pdbx_seq_one_letter_code
_entity_poly.pdbx_strand_id
1 'polypeptide(L)'
;MTNNGRDLKRVYIPMLQPYFEVLEHLETKMNHDQWINYVERTVEYICNDPEQYLGNNIPSKEVVAEIIREVFEEFLSSHVSMV
;
A
#
# COMPACT_ATOMS: atom_id res chain seq x y z
N MET A 1 13.88 -1.12 -19.81
CA MET A 1 12.67 -1.21 -18.96
C MET A 1 13.16 -1.22 -17.51
N THR A 2 12.94 -0.27 -16.60
CA THR A 2 12.38 1.09 -16.58
C THR A 2 12.80 1.62 -15.20
N ASN A 3 13.77 2.54 -15.12
CA ASN A 3 14.19 3.14 -13.83
C ASN A 3 13.05 3.89 -13.12
N ASN A 4 11.96 4.19 -13.84
CA ASN A 4 10.80 4.91 -13.34
C ASN A 4 10.06 4.21 -12.19
N GLY A 5 10.05 2.88 -12.11
CA GLY A 5 9.28 2.17 -11.08
C GLY A 5 9.82 2.39 -9.66
N ARG A 6 11.15 2.33 -9.49
CA ARG A 6 11.80 2.61 -8.19
C ARG A 6 11.64 4.07 -7.76
N ASP A 7 11.66 4.99 -8.71
CA ASP A 7 11.50 6.41 -8.42
C ASP A 7 10.05 6.72 -8.00
N LEU A 8 9.06 6.10 -8.64
CA LEU A 8 7.65 6.25 -8.26
C LEU A 8 7.33 5.64 -6.89
N LYS A 9 7.90 4.47 -6.55
CA LYS A 9 7.77 3.90 -5.19
C LYS A 9 8.24 4.88 -4.11
N ARG A 10 9.38 5.54 -4.33
CA ARG A 10 9.92 6.54 -3.38
C ARG A 10 9.00 7.74 -3.20
N VAL A 11 8.20 8.08 -4.21
CA VAL A 11 7.21 9.15 -4.11
C VAL A 11 5.98 8.70 -3.32
N TYR A 12 5.50 7.46 -3.53
CA TYR A 12 4.28 6.98 -2.90
C TYR A 12 4.45 6.48 -1.48
N ILE A 13 5.60 5.90 -1.11
CA ILE A 13 5.83 5.41 0.26
C ILE A 13 5.55 6.49 1.32
N PRO A 14 6.07 7.73 1.22
CA PRO A 14 5.75 8.79 2.17
C PRO A 14 4.25 9.15 2.21
N MET A 15 3.55 9.06 1.08
CA MET A 15 2.10 9.33 1.01
C MET A 15 1.28 8.20 1.66
N LEU A 16 1.79 6.98 1.59
CA LEU A 16 1.16 5.80 2.18
C LEU A 16 1.49 5.61 3.66
N GLN A 17 2.51 6.30 4.18
CA GLN A 17 2.97 6.17 5.56
C GLN A 17 1.85 6.27 6.61
N PRO A 18 0.90 7.23 6.53
CA PRO A 18 -0.19 7.30 7.50
C PRO A 18 -1.09 6.07 7.48
N TYR A 19 -1.23 5.39 6.34
CA TYR A 19 -1.99 4.15 6.24
C TYR A 19 -1.21 3.00 6.86
N PHE A 20 0.10 2.91 6.66
CA PHE A 20 0.93 1.88 7.31
C PHE A 20 0.88 2.00 8.83
N GLU A 21 0.97 3.22 9.39
CA GLU A 21 0.87 3.44 10.84
C GLU A 21 -0.49 2.96 11.40
N VAL A 22 -1.58 3.19 10.65
CA VAL A 22 -2.91 2.69 11.02
C VAL A 22 -2.95 1.16 10.94
N LEU A 23 -2.39 0.56 9.90
CA LEU A 23 -2.38 -0.89 9.71
C LEU A 23 -1.54 -1.59 10.78
N GLU A 24 -0.35 -1.09 11.11
CA GLU A 24 0.50 -1.58 12.20
C GLU A 24 -0.23 -1.51 13.55
N HIS A 25 -0.90 -0.40 13.84
CA HIS A 25 -1.69 -0.26 15.07
C HIS A 25 -2.86 -1.23 15.14
N LEU A 26 -3.50 -1.49 14.00
CA LEU A 26 -4.63 -2.40 13.89
C LEU A 26 -4.22 -3.88 13.98
N GLU A 27 -3.00 -4.24 13.57
CA GLU A 27 -2.47 -5.60 13.64
C GLU A 27 -2.59 -6.19 15.06
N THR A 28 -2.21 -5.40 16.07
CA THR A 28 -2.26 -5.82 17.48
C THR A 28 -3.68 -5.91 18.06
N LYS A 29 -4.69 -5.48 17.31
CA LYS A 29 -6.09 -5.32 17.79
C LYS A 29 -7.08 -6.28 17.15
N MET A 30 -6.65 -7.03 16.14
CA MET A 30 -7.50 -8.00 15.46
C MET A 30 -6.74 -9.31 15.23
N ASN A 31 -7.46 -10.36 14.86
CA ASN A 31 -6.78 -11.59 14.49
C ASN A 31 -6.05 -11.41 13.15
N HIS A 32 -5.03 -12.23 12.91
CA HIS A 32 -4.16 -12.07 11.75
C HIS A 32 -4.92 -12.14 10.42
N ASP A 33 -5.87 -13.07 10.26
CA ASP A 33 -6.68 -13.17 9.05
C ASP A 33 -7.55 -11.94 8.81
N GLN A 34 -8.16 -11.37 9.85
CA GLN A 34 -8.94 -10.13 9.78
C GLN A 34 -8.04 -8.96 9.39
N TRP A 35 -6.83 -8.93 9.93
CA TRP A 35 -5.85 -7.91 9.60
C TRP A 35 -5.43 -7.97 8.14
N ILE A 36 -5.07 -9.15 7.63
CA ILE A 36 -4.75 -9.36 6.21
C ILE A 36 -5.92 -8.88 5.33
N ASN A 37 -7.14 -9.32 5.64
CA ASN A 37 -8.33 -8.89 4.89
C ASN A 37 -8.53 -7.35 4.93
N TYR A 38 -8.19 -6.70 6.03
CA TYR A 38 -8.27 -5.25 6.16
C TYR A 38 -7.21 -4.53 5.31
N VAL A 39 -5.98 -5.07 5.28
CA VAL A 39 -4.89 -4.58 4.44
C VAL A 39 -5.30 -4.69 2.96
N GLU A 40 -5.79 -5.86 2.52
CA GLU A 40 -6.23 -6.08 1.14
C GLU A 40 -7.33 -5.11 0.71
N ARG A 41 -8.34 -4.89 1.56
CA ARG A 41 -9.41 -3.90 1.29
C ARG A 41 -8.88 -2.47 1.21
N THR A 42 -7.90 -2.12 2.04
CA THR A 42 -7.22 -0.82 1.97
C THR A 42 -6.53 -0.64 0.63
N VAL A 43 -5.82 -1.66 0.14
CA VAL A 43 -5.20 -1.66 -1.19
C VAL A 43 -6.25 -1.49 -2.28
N GLU A 44 -7.37 -2.22 -2.21
CA GLU A 44 -8.46 -2.08 -3.19
C GLU A 44 -9.04 -0.66 -3.23
N TYR A 45 -9.28 -0.03 -2.07
CA TYR A 45 -9.80 1.33 -2.04
C TYR A 45 -8.83 2.34 -2.65
N ILE A 46 -7.54 2.26 -2.29
CA ILE A 46 -6.49 3.12 -2.87
C ILE A 46 -6.38 2.89 -4.38
N CYS A 47 -6.41 1.64 -4.84
CA CYS A 47 -6.32 1.32 -6.26
C CYS A 47 -7.56 1.75 -7.04
N ASN A 48 -8.74 1.77 -6.40
CA ASN A 48 -10.00 2.12 -7.06
C ASN A 48 -10.14 3.64 -7.26
N ASP A 49 -9.68 4.44 -6.30
CA ASP A 49 -9.76 5.89 -6.34
C ASP A 49 -8.44 6.56 -5.93
N PRO A 50 -7.33 6.33 -6.66
CA PRO A 50 -6.00 6.73 -6.21
C PRO A 50 -5.82 8.24 -6.06
N GLU A 51 -6.62 9.06 -6.75
CA GLU A 51 -6.58 10.51 -6.66
C GLU A 51 -7.00 11.01 -5.28
N GLN A 52 -7.95 10.33 -4.63
CA GLN A 52 -8.39 10.64 -3.27
C GLN A 52 -7.29 10.40 -2.23
N TYR A 53 -6.44 9.40 -2.45
CA TYR A 53 -5.45 8.94 -1.47
C TYR A 53 -4.04 9.50 -1.75
N LEU A 54 -3.70 9.73 -3.02
CA LEU A 54 -2.35 10.09 -3.49
C LEU A 54 -2.30 11.46 -4.19
N GLY A 55 -3.47 12.07 -4.48
CA GLY A 55 -3.59 13.38 -5.12
C GLY A 55 -3.69 13.35 -6.65
N ASN A 56 -3.84 14.53 -7.25
CA ASN A 56 -4.24 14.71 -8.65
C ASN A 56 -3.09 14.68 -9.70
N ASN A 57 -1.87 14.31 -9.30
CA ASN A 57 -0.70 14.28 -10.22
C ASN A 57 -0.05 12.88 -10.21
N ILE A 58 -0.87 11.89 -10.53
CA ILE A 58 -0.48 10.49 -10.59
C ILE A 58 -0.49 10.00 -12.05
N PRO A 59 0.31 8.97 -12.39
CA PRO A 59 0.23 8.30 -13.68
C PRO A 59 -1.10 7.55 -13.81
N SER A 60 -1.28 6.84 -14.92
CA SER A 60 -2.46 6.02 -15.15
C SER A 60 -2.76 5.09 -13.97
N LYS A 61 -4.06 4.92 -13.67
CA LYS A 61 -4.57 4.08 -12.58
C LYS A 61 -3.94 2.69 -12.54
N GLU A 62 -3.69 2.09 -13.71
CA GLU A 62 -3.06 0.77 -13.84
C GLU A 62 -1.63 0.76 -13.26
N VAL A 63 -0.82 1.77 -13.61
CA VAL A 63 0.56 1.90 -13.13
C VAL A 63 0.59 2.16 -11.64
N VAL A 64 -0.32 3.00 -11.14
CA VAL A 64 -0.45 3.24 -9.70
C VAL A 64 -0.82 1.94 -9.00
N ALA A 65 -1.82 1.21 -9.47
CA ALA A 65 -2.26 -0.04 -8.85
C ALA A 65 -1.14 -1.09 -8.79
N GLU A 66 -0.31 -1.22 -9.82
CA GLU A 66 0.87 -2.09 -9.79
C GLU A 66 1.83 -1.70 -8.67
N ILE A 67 2.17 -0.41 -8.56
CA ILE A 67 3.12 0.09 -7.55
C ILE A 67 2.54 -0.06 -6.14
N ILE A 68 1.27 0.29 -5.93
CA ILE A 68 0.63 0.18 -4.62
C ILE A 68 0.60 -1.27 -4.15
N ARG A 69 0.23 -2.21 -5.03
CA ARG A 69 0.26 -3.64 -4.70
C ARG A 69 1.66 -4.10 -4.31
N GLU A 70 2.68 -3.72 -5.06
CA GLU A 70 4.07 -4.09 -4.78
C GLU A 70 4.54 -3.52 -3.42
N VAL A 71 4.21 -2.27 -3.11
CA VAL A 71 4.55 -1.65 -1.82
C VAL A 71 3.84 -2.35 -0.66
N PHE A 72 2.56 -2.69 -0.82
CA PHE A 72 1.80 -3.38 0.22
C PHE A 72 2.21 -4.85 0.39
N GLU A 73 2.65 -5.50 -0.69
CA GLU A 73 3.25 -6.84 -0.62
C GLU A 73 4.58 -6.82 0.17
N GLU A 74 5.43 -5.81 -0.07
CA GLU A 74 6.65 -5.59 0.73
C GLU A 74 6.32 -5.35 2.21
N PHE A 75 5.29 -4.53 2.49
CA PHE A 75 4.79 -4.28 3.84
C PHE A 75 4.28 -5.58 4.51
N LEU A 76 3.46 -6.37 3.84
CA LEU A 76 2.97 -7.64 4.40
C LEU A 76 4.12 -8.63 4.62
N SER A 77 5.07 -8.73 3.68
CA SER A 77 6.20 -9.65 3.79
C SER A 77 7.09 -9.34 5.00
N SER A 78 7.27 -8.06 5.36
CA SER A 78 8.09 -7.69 6.53
C SER A 78 7.41 -8.04 7.86
N HIS A 79 6.07 -8.09 7.89
CA HIS A 79 5.29 -8.42 9.09
C HIS A 79 5.04 -9.93 9.21
N VAL A 80 4.76 -10.61 8.10
CA VAL A 80 4.51 -12.07 8.08
C VAL A 80 5.79 -12.88 8.28
N SER A 81 6.97 -12.36 7.90
CA SER A 81 8.26 -13.07 8.11
C SER A 81 8.77 -13.03 9.55
N MET A 82 8.07 -12.38 10.48
CA MET A 82 8.43 -12.31 11.90
C MET A 82 7.68 -13.31 12.79
N VAL A 83 6.88 -14.22 12.21
CA VAL A 83 6.12 -15.26 12.94
C VAL A 83 6.69 -16.65 12.67
#